data_AF-A0AAW5KL52-F1
#
_entry.id   AF-A0AAW5KL52-F1
#
_cell.length_a   1.000
_cell.length_b   1.000
_cell.length_c   1.000
_cell.angle_alpha   90.00
_cell.angle_beta   90.00
_cell.angle_gamma   90.00
#
_symmetry.space_group_name_H-M   'P 1'
#
loop_
_entity.id
_entity.type
_entity.pdbx_description
1 polymer ?
#
loop_
_entity_poly.entity_id
_entity_poly.type
_entity_poly.pdbx_seq_one_letter_code
_entity_poly.pdbx_strand_id
1 'polypeptide(L)'
;SPSLREMALAHLIQNGSYLPQREHSLAPAPCNRLDRNTQGRVLFGKTAAALRELTRLIREGRAEKRYLCLAAGALSPDRGELQGHIVKDGRKNRSR
;
A
#
# COMPACT_ATOMS: atom_id res chain seq x y z
N SER A 1 15.92 2.67 12.15
CA SER A 1 15.14 1.43 12.01
C SER A 1 15.01 1.08 10.55
N PRO A 2 15.05 -0.21 10.16
CA PRO A 2 14.87 -0.61 8.78
C PRO A 2 13.48 -0.21 8.27
N SER A 3 13.41 0.18 7.00
CA SER A 3 12.17 0.40 6.27
C SER A 3 11.38 -0.91 6.11
N LEU A 4 10.07 -0.80 5.87
CA LEU A 4 9.22 -1.95 5.58
C LEU A 4 9.73 -2.76 4.37
N ARG A 5 10.29 -2.08 3.37
CA ARG A 5 10.87 -2.72 2.19
C ARG A 5 12.10 -3.56 2.56
N GLU A 6 13.01 -3.02 3.37
CA GLU A 6 14.20 -3.75 3.83
C GLU A 6 13.81 -4.98 4.66
N MET A 7 12.84 -4.84 5.57
CA MET A 7 12.33 -5.97 6.35
C MET A 7 11.71 -7.06 5.47
N ALA A 8 10.88 -6.67 4.49
CA ALA A 8 10.27 -7.62 3.57
C ALA A 8 11.31 -8.35 2.70
N LEU A 9 12.31 -7.64 2.17
CA LEU A 9 13.38 -8.23 1.38
C LEU A 9 14.24 -9.19 2.21
N ALA A 10 14.63 -8.79 3.43
CA ALA A 10 15.40 -9.65 4.33
C ALA A 10 14.65 -10.95 4.61
N HIS A 11 13.34 -10.88 4.90
CA HIS A 11 12.51 -12.06 5.12
C HIS A 11 12.43 -12.98 3.89
N LEU A 12 12.24 -12.42 2.69
CA LEU A 12 12.16 -13.21 1.45
C LEU A 12 13.49 -13.87 1.06
N ILE A 13 14.61 -13.22 1.38
CA ILE A 13 15.94 -13.82 1.20
C ILE A 13 16.14 -14.94 2.21
N GLN A 14 15.84 -14.68 3.50
CA GLN A 14 16.02 -15.64 4.58
C GLN A 14 15.20 -16.92 4.37
N ASN A 15 13.98 -16.82 3.82
CA ASN A 15 13.13 -17.97 3.55
C ASN A 15 13.31 -18.57 2.13
N GLY A 16 14.26 -18.06 1.34
CA GLY A 16 14.57 -18.54 -0.01
C GLY A 16 13.54 -18.21 -1.09
N SER A 17 12.47 -17.46 -0.76
CA SER A 17 11.44 -17.04 -1.74
C SER A 17 11.92 -15.91 -2.68
N TYR A 18 13.09 -15.33 -2.42
CA TYR A 18 13.74 -14.37 -3.29
C TYR A 18 15.24 -14.59 -3.30
N LEU A 19 15.81 -14.81 -4.49
CA LEU A 19 17.25 -14.99 -4.71
C LEU A 19 17.77 -13.81 -5.53
N PRO A 20 18.34 -12.76 -4.90
CA PRO A 20 18.76 -11.55 -5.60
C PRO A 20 19.71 -11.80 -6.78
N GLN A 21 20.56 -12.83 -6.66
CA GLN A 21 21.52 -13.20 -7.70
C GLN A 21 20.88 -13.83 -8.94
N ARG A 22 19.67 -14.37 -8.83
CA ARG A 22 18.95 -15.05 -9.93
C ARG A 22 17.83 -14.20 -10.53
N GLU A 23 17.50 -13.07 -9.91
CA GLU A 23 16.46 -12.16 -10.40
C GLU A 23 17.09 -11.05 -11.24
N HIS A 24 16.79 -11.06 -12.54
CA HIS A 24 17.34 -10.09 -13.49
C HIS A 24 16.37 -8.97 -13.85
N SER A 25 15.11 -9.05 -13.40
CA SER A 25 14.08 -8.08 -13.76
C SER A 25 13.90 -7.00 -12.68
N LEU A 26 13.26 -7.34 -11.57
CA LEU A 26 12.85 -6.39 -10.55
C LEU A 26 12.79 -7.04 -9.17
N ALA A 27 13.41 -6.40 -8.19
CA ALA A 27 13.32 -6.81 -6.79
C ALA A 27 11.88 -6.70 -6.27
N PRO A 28 11.47 -7.56 -5.32
CA PRO A 28 10.18 -7.44 -4.64
C PRO A 28 9.92 -6.02 -4.12
N ALA A 29 8.69 -5.54 -4.31
CA ALA A 29 8.32 -4.16 -4.01
C ALA A 29 6.88 -4.05 -3.50
N PRO A 30 6.56 -3.01 -2.71
CA PRO A 30 5.20 -2.78 -2.25
C PRO A 30 4.28 -2.34 -3.40
N CYS A 31 3.05 -2.85 -3.42
CA CYS A 31 2.00 -2.49 -4.39
C CYS A 31 1.11 -1.33 -3.87
N ASN A 32 1.17 -1.04 -2.58
CA ASN A 32 0.46 0.07 -1.94
C ASN A 32 1.29 0.68 -0.80
N ARG A 33 0.93 1.90 -0.42
CA ARG A 33 1.49 2.59 0.76
C ARG A 33 0.42 2.71 1.84
N LEU A 34 0.88 2.71 3.09
CA LEU A 34 0.12 3.22 4.23
C LEU A 34 0.82 4.49 4.70
N ASP A 35 0.05 5.43 5.23
CA ASP A 35 0.65 6.58 5.89
C ASP A 35 1.33 6.14 7.19
N ARG A 36 2.35 6.89 7.63
CA ARG A 36 3.24 6.48 8.73
C ARG A 36 2.50 6.09 10.02
N ASN A 37 1.37 6.74 10.30
CA ASN A 37 0.58 6.53 11.50
C ASN A 37 -0.62 5.59 11.27
N THR A 38 -0.72 4.97 10.10
CA THR A 38 -1.74 3.96 9.77
C THR A 38 -1.13 2.57 9.88
N GLN A 39 -1.69 1.76 10.77
CA GLN A 39 -1.37 0.34 10.84
C GLN A 39 -2.23 -0.44 9.85
N GLY A 40 -1.71 -1.53 9.31
CA GLY A 40 -2.48 -2.39 8.42
C GLY A 40 -1.62 -3.22 7.48
N ARG A 41 -2.29 -3.76 6.46
CA ARG A 41 -1.69 -4.65 5.48
C ARG A 41 -1.06 -3.87 4.33
N VAL A 42 0.15 -4.28 3.94
CA VAL A 42 0.83 -3.82 2.73
C VAL A 42 1.11 -5.02 1.84
N LEU A 43 0.66 -4.95 0.59
CA LEU A 43 0.89 -5.99 -0.41
C LEU A 43 2.27 -5.80 -1.01
N PHE A 44 3.01 -6.91 -1.21
CA PHE A 44 4.29 -6.93 -1.90
C PHE A 44 4.21 -7.87 -3.10
N GLY A 45 4.56 -7.36 -4.28
CA GLY A 45 4.77 -8.18 -5.47
C GLY A 45 6.13 -8.87 -5.37
N LYS A 46 6.13 -10.21 -5.23
CA LYS A 46 7.38 -10.99 -5.14
C LYS A 46 8.12 -11.12 -6.48
N THR A 47 7.40 -11.02 -7.58
CA THR A 47 7.94 -11.09 -8.95
C THR A 47 7.48 -9.88 -9.74
N ALA A 48 8.17 -9.57 -10.84
CA ALA A 48 7.75 -8.48 -11.73
C ALA A 48 6.33 -8.68 -12.29
N ALA A 49 5.94 -9.92 -12.61
CA ALA A 49 4.58 -10.23 -13.06
C ALA A 49 3.54 -9.96 -11.98
N ALA A 50 3.77 -10.43 -10.75
CA ALA A 50 2.86 -10.21 -9.63
C ALA A 50 2.75 -8.72 -9.26
N LEU A 51 3.87 -7.98 -9.27
CA LEU A 51 3.86 -6.54 -8.99
C LEU A 51 3.00 -5.78 -10.02
N ARG A 52 3.18 -6.08 -11.32
CA ARG A 52 2.41 -5.46 -12.41
C ARG A 52 0.92 -5.74 -12.25
N GLU A 53 0.54 -6.99 -11.99
CA GLU A 53 -0.86 -7.38 -11.89
C GLU A 53 -1.54 -6.81 -10.64
N LEU A 54 -0.90 -6.89 -9.47
CA LEU A 54 -1.45 -6.33 -8.24
C LEU A 54 -1.61 -4.81 -8.34
N THR A 55 -0.63 -4.11 -8.93
CA THR A 55 -0.72 -2.66 -9.14
C THR A 55 -1.84 -2.31 -10.11
N ARG A 56 -2.04 -3.11 -11.18
CA ARG A 56 -3.15 -2.95 -12.12
C ARG A 56 -4.50 -3.10 -11.43
N LEU A 57 -4.70 -4.17 -10.66
CA LEU A 57 -5.94 -4.41 -9.92
C LEU A 57 -6.26 -3.30 -8.91
N ILE A 58 -5.25 -2.78 -8.21
CA ILE A 58 -5.43 -1.64 -7.28
C ILE A 58 -5.83 -0.38 -8.05
N ARG A 59 -5.18 -0.11 -9.18
CA ARG A 59 -5.47 1.07 -10.02
C ARG A 59 -6.87 1.03 -10.63
N GLU A 60 -7.34 -0.15 -10.99
CA GLU A 60 -8.69 -0.37 -11.56
C GLU A 60 -9.79 -0.46 -10.50
N GLY A 61 -9.48 -0.24 -9.21
CA GLY A 61 -10.48 -0.31 -8.13
C GLY A 61 -10.99 -1.73 -7.86
N ARG A 62 -10.27 -2.77 -8.33
CA ARG A 62 -10.65 -4.19 -8.16
C ARG A 62 -10.28 -4.76 -6.79
N ALA A 63 -9.63 -3.96 -5.94
CA ALA A 63 -9.22 -4.34 -4.60
C ALA A 63 -10.11 -3.66 -3.56
N GLU A 64 -10.87 -4.46 -2.80
CA GLU A 64 -11.61 -3.97 -1.65
C GLU A 64 -10.67 -3.76 -0.46
N LYS A 65 -10.71 -2.56 0.15
CA LYS A 65 -9.87 -2.20 1.30
C LYS A 65 -10.77 -1.73 2.45
N ARG A 66 -10.71 -2.44 3.58
CA ARG A 66 -11.45 -2.10 4.81
C ARG A 66 -10.46 -1.70 5.90
N TYR A 67 -10.74 -0.59 6.58
CA TYR A 67 -9.96 -0.08 7.71
C TYR A 67 -10.87 0.16 8.90
N LEU A 68 -10.33 -0.02 10.09
CA LEU A 68 -10.97 0.39 11.33
C LEU A 68 -10.40 1.75 11.76
N CYS A 69 -11.27 2.66 12.16
CA CYS A 69 -10.89 3.99 12.62
C CYS A 69 -11.75 4.37 13.83
N LEU A 70 -11.15 5.04 14.81
CA LEU A 70 -11.88 5.73 15.86
C LEU A 70 -12.11 7.18 15.38
N ALA A 71 -13.37 7.55 15.17
CA ALA A 71 -13.75 8.90 14.77
C ALA A 71 -14.19 9.72 15.99
N ALA A 72 -13.91 11.02 15.97
CA ALA A 72 -14.41 11.94 16.98
C ALA A 72 -15.87 12.33 16.70
N GLY A 73 -16.72 12.29 17.73
CA GLY A 73 -18.15 12.57 17.61
C GLY A 73 -18.98 11.35 17.20
N ALA A 74 -20.31 11.53 17.22
CA ALA A 74 -21.24 10.51 16.75
C ALA A 74 -21.54 10.76 15.26
N LEU A 75 -21.34 9.72 14.43
CA LEU A 75 -21.78 9.75 13.04
C LEU A 75 -23.32 9.67 13.01
N SER A 76 -23.95 10.59 12.29
CA SER A 76 -25.40 10.58 12.04
C SER A 76 -25.67 10.84 10.55
N PRO A 77 -26.20 9.87 9.81
CA PRO A 77 -26.48 8.48 10.21
C PRO A 77 -25.21 7.69 10.60
N ASP A 78 -25.39 6.58 11.34
CA ASP A 78 -24.30 5.71 11.81
C ASP A 78 -23.59 4.92 10.68
N ARG A 79 -24.18 4.94 9.48
CA ARG A 79 -23.64 4.39 8.24
C ARG A 79 -23.98 5.29 7.06
N GLY A 80 -23.09 5.33 6.08
CA GLY A 80 -23.31 6.08 4.86
C GLY A 80 -22.05 6.12 3.99
N GLU A 81 -22.11 6.90 2.92
CA GLU A 81 -21.00 7.17 2.03
C GLU A 81 -20.61 8.64 2.16
N LEU A 82 -19.31 8.90 2.35
CA LEU A 82 -18.75 10.26 2.30
C LEU A 82 -18.03 10.42 0.97
N GLN A 83 -18.56 11.30 0.11
CA GLN A 83 -17.95 11.65 -1.17
C GLN A 83 -17.29 13.02 -1.07
N GLY A 84 -16.03 13.11 -1.47
CA GLY A 84 -15.26 14.35 -1.48
C GLY A 84 -14.11 14.27 -2.48
N HIS A 85 -13.65 15.42 -2.95
CA HIS A 85 -12.51 15.53 -3.86
C HIS A 85 -11.28 16.01 -3.12
N ILE A 86 -10.15 15.35 -3.36
CA ILE A 86 -8.85 15.77 -2.84
C ILE A 86 -8.17 16.62 -3.92
N VAL A 87 -7.98 17.90 -3.66
CA VAL A 87 -7.33 18.84 -4.57
C VAL A 87 -5.89 19.06 -4.12
N LYS A 88 -4.94 18.73 -5.00
CA LYS A 88 -3.52 18.97 -4.73
C LYS A 88 -3.18 20.44 -5.00
N ASP A 89 -2.72 21.16 -3.98
CA ASP A 89 -2.10 22.47 -4.18
C ASP A 89 -0.70 22.25 -4.79
N GLY A 90 -0.50 22.70 -6.04
CA GLY A 90 0.75 22.51 -6.75
C GLY A 90 1.90 23.37 -6.22
N ARG A 91 1.60 24.47 -5.49
CA ARG A 91 2.61 25.41 -4.97
C ARG A 91 3.10 25.02 -3.59
N LYS A 92 2.25 24.38 -2.80
CA LYS A 92 2.57 23.84 -1.47
C LYS A 92 2.22 22.38 -1.54
N ASN A 93 3.19 21.45 -1.47
CA ASN A 93 2.99 19.99 -1.54
C ASN A 93 2.05 19.45 -0.44
N ARG A 94 0.77 19.82 -0.52
CA ARG A 94 -0.33 19.64 0.42
C ARG A 94 -1.57 19.39 -0.42
N SER A 95 -2.36 18.42 -0.01
CA SER A 95 -3.68 18.20 -0.60
C SER A 95 -4.72 18.77 0.35
N ARG A 96 -5.75 19.42 -0.19
CA ARG A 96 -6.91 19.93 0.55
C ARG A 96 -8.16 19.18 0.12
#